data_AF-A0A4Z1SWW7-F1
#
_entry.id   AF-A0A4Z1SWW7-F1
#
_cell.length_a   1.000
_cell.length_b   1.000
_cell.length_c   1.000
_cell.angle_alpha   90.00
_cell.angle_beta   90.00
_cell.angle_gamma   90.00
#
_symmetry.space_group_name_H-M   'P 1'
#
loop_
_entity.id
_entity.type
_entity.pdbx_description
1 polymer ?
#
loop_
_entity_poly.entity_id
_entity_poly.type
_entity_poly.pdbx_seq_one_letter_code
_entity_poly.pdbx_strand_id
1 'polypeptide(L)'
;MGFFGTCCNWCCLLTGGFGVVFLSILGVLLLTHAYFEPEDLIKTEAELKEEKNLLAYGHFVGAGVELIVFLASLIAFLVKRKAARRTRLQG
;
A
#
# COMPACT_ATOMS: atom_id res chain seq x y z
N MET A 1 -4.26 29.23 -4.66
CA MET A 1 -3.34 28.07 -4.72
C MET A 1 -3.93 26.86 -3.97
N GLY A 2 -5.16 26.41 -4.28
CA GLY A 2 -5.95 25.61 -3.31
C GLY A 2 -6.51 24.25 -3.75
N PHE A 3 -6.49 23.90 -5.05
CA PHE A 3 -7.18 22.70 -5.55
C PHE A 3 -6.25 21.49 -5.77
N PHE A 4 -5.09 21.71 -6.40
CA PHE A 4 -4.11 20.63 -6.66
C PHE A 4 -3.57 19.99 -5.38
N GLY A 5 -3.28 20.77 -4.34
CA GLY A 5 -2.75 20.25 -3.06
C GLY A 5 -3.75 19.47 -2.21
N THR A 6 -5.06 19.65 -2.42
CA THR A 6 -6.11 18.84 -1.78
C THR A 6 -6.41 17.57 -2.54
N CYS A 7 -6.39 17.62 -3.88
CA CYS A 7 -6.57 16.44 -4.72
C CYS A 7 -5.41 15.46 -4.56
N CYS A 8 -4.16 15.92 -4.59
CA CYS A 8 -2.99 15.04 -4.41
C CYS A 8 -3.00 14.33 -3.05
N ASN A 9 -3.35 15.03 -1.96
CA ASN A 9 -3.41 14.42 -0.64
C ASN A 9 -4.55 13.40 -0.50
N TRP A 10 -5.66 13.59 -1.22
CA TRP A 10 -6.76 12.65 -1.24
C TRP A 10 -6.44 11.42 -2.11
N CYS A 11 -5.84 11.64 -3.28
CA CYS A 11 -5.36 10.56 -4.14
C CYS A 11 -4.36 9.66 -3.41
N CYS A 12 -3.35 10.23 -2.73
CA CYS A 12 -2.37 9.46 -1.95
C CYS A 12 -3.01 8.66 -0.81
N LEU A 13 -4.11 9.14 -0.22
CA LEU A 13 -4.81 8.46 0.86
C LEU A 13 -5.60 7.25 0.34
N LEU A 14 -6.25 7.40 -0.82
CA LEU A 14 -6.96 6.31 -1.47
C LEU A 14 -6.02 5.28 -2.08
N THR A 15 -5.00 5.72 -2.82
CA THR A 15 -4.03 4.82 -3.47
C THR A 15 -3.17 4.13 -2.43
N GLY A 16 -2.72 4.84 -1.39
CA GLY A 16 -1.95 4.25 -0.29
C GLY A 16 -2.77 3.22 0.49
N GLY A 17 -4.02 3.56 0.83
CA GLY A 17 -4.90 2.62 1.53
C GLY A 17 -5.22 1.36 0.71
N PHE A 18 -5.53 1.53 -0.58
CA PHE A 18 -5.78 0.40 -1.48
C PHE A 18 -4.52 -0.43 -1.73
N GLY A 19 -3.38 0.23 -1.93
CA GLY A 19 -2.08 -0.41 -2.16
C GLY A 19 -1.67 -1.31 -1.00
N VAL A 20 -1.81 -0.84 0.24
CA VAL A 20 -1.52 -1.66 1.44
C VAL A 20 -2.37 -2.93 1.45
N VAL A 21 -3.69 -2.81 1.26
CA VAL A 21 -4.61 -3.96 1.31
C VAL A 21 -4.32 -4.92 0.17
N PHE A 22 -4.19 -4.41 -1.05
CA PHE A 22 -3.99 -5.22 -2.25
C PHE A 22 -2.65 -5.96 -2.24
N LEU A 23 -1.56 -5.27 -1.91
CA LEU A 23 -0.22 -5.87 -1.85
C LEU A 23 -0.10 -6.90 -0.71
N SER A 24 -0.76 -6.65 0.43
CA SER A 24 -0.79 -7.62 1.53
C SER A 24 -1.54 -8.90 1.13
N ILE A 25 -2.67 -8.78 0.42
CA ILE A 25 -3.41 -9.94 -0.09
C ILE A 25 -2.56 -10.74 -1.09
N LEU A 26 -1.90 -10.07 -2.04
CA LEU A 26 -1.02 -10.73 -3.00
C LEU A 26 0.17 -11.42 -2.32
N GLY A 27 0.80 -10.78 -1.34
CA GLY A 27 1.89 -11.37 -0.57
C GLY A 27 1.47 -12.65 0.16
N VAL A 28 0.26 -12.68 0.75
CA VAL A 28 -0.29 -13.87 1.42
C VAL A 28 -0.66 -14.96 0.41
N LEU A 29 -1.24 -14.59 -0.73
CA LEU A 29 -1.58 -15.56 -1.80
C LEU A 29 -0.33 -16.25 -2.36
N LEU A 30 0.76 -15.51 -2.53
CA LEU A 30 2.05 -16.06 -2.96
C LEU A 30 2.69 -16.97 -1.91
N LEU A 31 2.62 -16.57 -0.63
CA LEU A 31 3.09 -17.38 0.52
C LEU A 31 2.35 -18.70 0.67
N THR A 32 1.04 -18.68 0.44
CA THR A 32 0.18 -19.88 0.56
C THR A 32 0.29 -20.81 -0.64
N HIS A 33 1.08 -20.45 -1.66
CA HIS A 33 1.22 -21.20 -2.91
C HIS A 33 -0.13 -21.55 -3.57
N ALA A 34 -1.16 -20.73 -3.35
CA ALA A 34 -2.52 -21.03 -3.80
C ALA A 34 -2.68 -20.95 -5.33
N TYR A 35 -1.69 -20.37 -6.02
CA TYR A 35 -1.61 -20.31 -7.49
C TYR A 35 -0.35 -21.05 -7.99
N PHE A 36 -0.58 -22.16 -8.69
CA PHE A 36 0.40 -22.82 -9.55
C PHE A 36 0.24 -22.25 -10.96
N GLU A 37 1.25 -21.56 -11.47
CA GLU A 37 1.27 -21.21 -12.89
C GLU A 37 1.83 -22.39 -13.70
N PRO A 38 1.34 -22.64 -14.93
CA PRO A 38 1.82 -23.76 -15.75
C PRO A 38 3.30 -23.64 -16.16
N GLU A 39 3.92 -22.46 -16.01
CA GLU A 39 5.36 -22.23 -16.22
C GLU A 39 6.23 -22.84 -15.11
N ASP A 40 5.62 -23.18 -13.96
CA ASP A 40 6.30 -23.78 -12.82
C ASP A 40 6.72 -25.25 -13.05
N LEU A 41 6.23 -25.89 -14.12
CA LEU A 41 6.46 -27.32 -14.42
C LEU A 41 7.90 -27.65 -14.87
N ILE A 42 8.73 -26.65 -15.15
CA ILE A 42 10.10 -26.81 -15.67
C ILE A 42 11.17 -26.66 -14.57
N LYS A 43 10.81 -26.02 -13.44
CA LYS A 43 11.74 -25.73 -12.34
C LYS A 43 11.62 -26.76 -11.21
N THR A 44 12.71 -26.98 -10.50
CA THR A 44 12.73 -27.84 -9.31
C THR A 44 11.85 -27.23 -8.20
N GLU A 45 11.12 -28.04 -7.42
CA GLU A 45 10.25 -27.55 -6.32
C GLU A 45 10.96 -26.56 -5.37
N ALA A 46 12.26 -26.77 -5.12
CA ALA A 46 13.07 -25.91 -4.26
C ALA A 46 13.27 -24.50 -4.84
N GLU A 47 13.58 -24.39 -6.14
CA GLU A 47 13.79 -23.12 -6.83
C GLU A 47 12.47 -22.34 -6.94
N LEU A 48 11.37 -23.07 -7.17
CA LEU A 48 10.04 -22.48 -7.23
C LEU A 48 9.63 -21.83 -5.90
N LYS A 49 9.92 -22.52 -4.80
CA LYS A 49 9.60 -22.06 -3.45
C LYS A 49 10.43 -20.84 -3.08
N GLU A 50 11.70 -20.80 -3.48
CA GLU A 50 12.57 -19.65 -3.23
C GLU A 50 12.12 -18.42 -4.03
N GLU A 51 11.81 -18.58 -5.32
CA GLU A 51 11.35 -17.49 -6.18
C GLU A 51 10.01 -16.90 -5.69
N LYS A 52 9.04 -17.76 -5.33
CA LYS A 52 7.75 -17.31 -4.78
C LYS A 52 7.90 -16.60 -3.43
N ASN A 53 8.82 -17.06 -2.58
CA ASN A 53 9.11 -16.38 -1.32
C ASN A 53 9.76 -15.01 -1.54
N LEU A 54 10.66 -14.88 -2.51
CA LEU A 54 11.27 -13.60 -2.90
C LEU A 54 10.22 -12.62 -3.43
N LEU A 55 9.33 -13.09 -4.31
CA LEU A 55 8.20 -12.30 -4.82
C LEU A 55 7.26 -11.86 -3.70
N ALA A 56 6.85 -12.78 -2.82
CA ALA A 56 6.00 -12.48 -1.67
C ALA A 56 6.66 -11.42 -0.77
N TYR A 57 7.95 -11.56 -0.48
CA TYR A 57 8.71 -10.58 0.28
C TYR A 57 8.70 -9.20 -0.40
N GLY A 58 8.89 -9.14 -1.71
CA GLY A 58 8.77 -7.92 -2.50
C GLY A 58 7.40 -7.23 -2.33
N HIS A 59 6.31 -8.00 -2.33
CA HIS A 59 4.97 -7.47 -2.08
C HIS A 59 4.79 -6.93 -0.65
N PHE A 60 5.33 -7.61 0.37
CA PHE A 60 5.27 -7.09 1.75
C PHE A 60 6.09 -5.82 1.94
N VAL A 61 7.26 -5.72 1.30
CA VAL A 61 8.07 -4.49 1.31
C VAL A 61 7.29 -3.35 0.63
N GLY A 62 6.70 -3.60 -0.54
CA GLY A 62 5.83 -2.63 -1.21
C GLY A 62 4.65 -2.19 -0.35
N ALA A 63 3.97 -3.13 0.31
CA ALA A 63 2.88 -2.83 1.23
C ALA A 63 3.35 -1.96 2.42
N GLY A 64 4.55 -2.21 2.94
CA GLY A 64 5.15 -1.39 3.99
C GLY A 64 5.40 0.06 3.54
N VAL A 65 5.90 0.26 2.32
CA VAL A 65 6.10 1.60 1.76
C VAL A 65 4.77 2.33 1.58
N GLU A 66 3.77 1.68 1.00
CA GLU A 66 2.42 2.25 0.84
C GLU A 66 1.78 2.62 2.20
N LEU A 67 2.05 1.84 3.24
CA LEU A 67 1.56 2.12 4.59
C LEU A 67 2.18 3.41 5.15
N ILE A 68 3.48 3.62 4.93
CA ILE A 68 4.17 4.85 5.36
C ILE A 68 3.57 6.07 4.63
N VAL A 69 3.38 5.95 3.31
CA VAL A 69 2.78 7.02 2.49
C VAL A 69 1.36 7.32 2.99
N PHE A 70 0.54 6.29 3.21
CA PHE A 70 -0.82 6.42 3.72
C PHE A 70 -0.86 7.14 5.07
N LEU A 71 0.00 6.73 6.03
CA LEU A 71 0.06 7.35 7.36
C LEU A 71 0.51 8.81 7.28
N ALA A 72 1.51 9.13 6.45
CA ALA A 72 1.96 10.51 6.25
C ALA A 72 0.85 11.39 5.66
N SER A 73 0.13 10.91 4.64
CA SER A 73 -1.01 11.61 4.03
C SER A 73 -2.18 11.77 5.00
N LEU A 74 -2.45 10.76 5.84
CA LEU A 74 -3.49 10.80 6.87
C LEU A 74 -3.17 11.84 7.95
N ILE A 75 -1.92 11.88 8.43
CA ILE A 75 -1.48 12.88 9.41
C ILE A 75 -1.61 14.29 8.82
N ALA A 76 -1.13 14.50 7.59
CA ALA A 76 -1.26 15.78 6.90
C ALA A 76 -2.72 16.23 6.75
N PHE A 77 -3.63 15.28 6.44
CA PHE A 77 -5.06 15.54 6.35
C PHE A 77 -5.68 15.93 7.70
N LEU A 78 -5.37 15.21 8.77
CA LEU A 78 -5.88 15.48 10.12
C LEU A 78 -5.38 16.82 10.67
N VAL A 79 -4.11 17.17 10.43
CA VAL A 79 -3.53 18.46 10.81
C VAL A 79 -4.23 19.60 10.06
N LYS A 80 -4.42 19.49 8.74
CA LYS A 80 -5.17 20.49 7.95
C LYS A 80 -6.62 20.65 8.45
N ARG A 81 -7.31 19.56 8.77
CA ARG A 81 -8.68 19.61 9.32
C ARG A 81 -8.74 20.28 10.70
N LYS A 82 -7.77 20.02 11.59
CA LYS A 82 -7.71 20.68 12.90
C LYS A 82 -7.44 22.18 12.78
N ALA A 83 -6.53 22.59 11.89
CA ALA A 83 -6.24 23.99 11.63
C ALA A 83 -7.46 24.75 11.09
N ALA A 84 -8.18 24.16 10.13
CA ALA A 84 -9.39 24.75 9.56
C ALA A 84 -10.58 24.83 10.55
N ARG A 85 -10.65 23.94 11.55
CA ARG A 85 -11.66 24.04 12.62
C ARG A 85 -11.36 25.15 13.63
N ARG A 86 -10.09 25.40 13.95
CA ARG A 86 -9.71 26.47 14.90
C ARG A 86 -10.10 27.87 14.39
N THR A 87 -9.93 28.13 13.10
CA THR A 87 -10.28 29.43 12.51
C THR A 87 -11.79 29.69 12.45
N ARG A 88 -12.64 28.65 12.43
CA ARG A 88 -14.11 28.80 12.51
C ARG A 88 -14.65 29.09 13.91
N LEU A 89 -13.89 28.82 14.96
CA LEU A 89 -14.31 29.02 16.35
C LEU A 89 -13.86 30.38 16.92
N GLN A 90 -13.06 31.15 16.17
CA GLN A 90 -12.57 32.47 16.55
C GLN A 90 -13.21 33.63 15.76
N GLY A 91 -14.21 33.34 14.92
CA GLY A 91 -14.95 34.32 14.12
C GLY A 91 -16.42 34.36 14.48
#